data_AF-A0A7D9JW31-F1
#
_entry.id   AF-A0A7D9JW31-F1
#
_cell.length_a   1.000
_cell.length_b   1.000
_cell.length_c   1.000
_cell.angle_alpha   90.00
_cell.angle_beta   90.00
_cell.angle_gamma   90.00
#
_symmetry.space_group_name_H-M   'P 1'
#
loop_
_entity.id
_entity.type
_entity.pdbx_description
1 polymer ?
#
loop_
_entity_poly.entity_id
_entity_poly.type
_entity_poly.pdbx_seq_one_letter_code
_entity_poly.pdbx_strand_id
1 'polypeptide(L)'
;MSLGGRVEGCGTKQVTPYMHCLVYHVPNFMKKHGGVKKFTGQGVEKNDDVRKFHLTKSNKWDAPKDVLLVGKRLQVTSEQKRRTTTYHKRNVDYWSHEIREARSKRHRTLLDSPCPALQESNSEDTLDVESLSIADVKERLKELGVQTRIRKLEKLKHIL
;
A
#
# COMPACT_ATOMS: atom_id res chain seq x y z
N MET A 1 28.27 19.28 -34.47
CA MET A 1 27.88 17.93 -34.95
C MET A 1 27.44 18.06 -36.39
N SER A 2 28.25 17.59 -37.35
CA SER A 2 27.93 17.66 -38.78
C SER A 2 27.02 16.49 -39.15
N LEU A 3 25.82 16.77 -39.66
CA LEU A 3 24.85 15.78 -40.13
C LEU A 3 25.09 15.34 -41.59
N GLY A 4 26.31 15.53 -42.12
CA GLY A 4 26.66 15.32 -43.53
C GLY A 4 27.11 13.91 -43.93
N GLY A 5 26.70 12.87 -43.18
CA GLY A 5 27.01 11.48 -43.54
C GLY A 5 25.97 10.88 -44.50
N ARG A 6 26.40 10.04 -45.45
CA ARG A 6 25.48 9.26 -46.30
C ARG A 6 24.70 8.30 -45.40
N VAL A 7 23.40 8.54 -45.23
CA VAL A 7 22.52 7.64 -44.48
C VAL A 7 22.16 6.47 -45.37
N GLU A 8 22.80 5.32 -45.19
CA GLU A 8 22.32 4.07 -45.75
C GLU A 8 21.03 3.69 -45.02
N GLY A 9 19.90 3.85 -45.70
CA GLY A 9 18.59 3.58 -45.13
C GLY A 9 18.34 2.09 -44.91
N CYS A 10 17.66 1.74 -43.83
CA CYS A 10 17.05 0.42 -43.65
C CYS A 10 16.10 0.16 -44.83
N GLY A 11 16.18 -1.02 -45.46
CA GLY A 11 15.32 -1.34 -46.61
C GLY A 11 13.83 -1.19 -46.30
N THR A 12 13.01 -0.97 -47.33
CA THR A 12 11.56 -0.71 -47.22
C THR A 12 10.77 -1.76 -46.42
N LYS A 13 11.32 -2.98 -46.31
CA LYS A 13 10.76 -4.09 -45.53
C LYS A 13 10.83 -3.90 -44.00
N GLN A 14 11.59 -2.93 -43.50
CA GLN A 14 11.81 -2.71 -42.06
C GLN A 14 11.10 -1.45 -41.53
N VAL A 15 10.24 -0.81 -42.33
CA VAL A 15 9.51 0.39 -41.90
C VAL A 15 8.29 -0.02 -41.07
N THR A 16 8.30 0.32 -39.78
CA THR A 16 7.14 0.10 -38.91
C THR A 16 6.02 1.11 -39.24
N PRO A 17 4.75 0.77 -38.96
CA PRO A 17 3.65 1.71 -39.11
C PRO A 17 3.88 3.04 -38.38
N TYR A 18 4.53 3.01 -37.20
CA TYR A 18 4.87 4.22 -36.46
C TYR A 18 5.88 5.10 -37.19
N MET A 19 6.90 4.52 -37.82
CA MET A 19 7.87 5.28 -38.62
C MET A 19 7.20 5.93 -39.85
N HIS A 20 6.32 5.21 -40.53
CA HIS A 20 5.52 5.77 -41.62
C HIS A 20 4.63 6.92 -41.12
N CYS A 21 3.92 6.74 -40.01
CA CYS A 21 3.07 7.77 -39.42
C CYS A 21 3.85 9.01 -38.99
N LEU A 22 5.04 8.85 -38.41
CA LEU A 22 5.89 9.94 -37.98
C LEU A 22 6.35 10.83 -39.14
N VAL A 23 6.66 10.25 -40.30
CA VAL A 23 7.17 11.00 -41.45
C VAL A 23 6.04 11.59 -42.29
N TYR A 24 5.00 10.81 -42.58
CA TYR A 24 3.96 11.22 -43.54
C TYR A 24 2.75 11.89 -42.90
N HIS A 25 2.37 11.47 -41.69
CA HIS A 25 1.11 11.90 -41.07
C HIS A 25 1.33 12.97 -40.00
N VAL A 26 2.33 12.83 -39.14
CA VAL A 26 2.58 13.79 -38.03
C VAL A 26 2.77 15.23 -38.52
N PRO A 27 3.54 15.55 -39.58
CA PRO A 27 3.66 16.93 -40.06
C PRO A 27 2.32 17.54 -40.48
N ASN A 28 1.44 16.75 -41.12
CA ASN A 28 0.10 17.19 -41.50
C ASN A 28 -0.77 17.44 -40.26
N PHE A 29 -0.68 16.57 -39.25
CA PHE A 29 -1.37 16.76 -37.96
C PHE A 29 -0.84 17.99 -37.20
N MET A 30 0.46 18.24 -37.22
CA MET A 30 1.08 19.42 -36.59
C MET A 30 0.54 20.72 -37.22
N LYS A 31 0.42 20.77 -38.56
CA LYS A 31 -0.16 21.91 -39.28
C LYS A 31 -1.65 22.10 -38.98
N LYS A 32 -2.43 21.01 -38.96
CA LYS A 32 -3.89 21.07 -38.81
C LYS A 32 -4.36 21.33 -37.38
N HIS A 33 -3.65 20.81 -36.38
CA HIS A 33 -4.10 20.81 -34.98
C HIS A 33 -3.18 21.58 -34.01
N GLY A 34 -2.08 22.15 -34.52
CA GLY A 34 -1.09 22.88 -33.71
C GLY A 34 -0.33 21.97 -32.74
N GLY A 35 -0.31 20.65 -32.98
CA GLY A 35 0.35 19.68 -32.12
C GLY A 35 -0.32 18.32 -32.04
N VAL A 36 0.46 17.28 -31.78
CA VAL A 36 -0.04 15.90 -31.52
C VAL A 36 -0.32 15.65 -30.03
N LYS A 37 0.23 16.49 -29.14
CA LYS A 37 0.16 16.32 -27.68
C LYS A 37 -1.26 16.14 -27.12
N LYS A 38 -2.25 16.81 -27.73
CA LYS A 38 -3.66 16.76 -27.29
C LYS A 38 -4.33 15.40 -27.56
N PHE A 39 -3.77 14.61 -28.48
CA PHE A 39 -4.31 13.32 -28.91
C PHE A 39 -3.57 12.13 -28.29
N THR A 40 -2.68 12.37 -27.32
CA THR A 40 -1.95 11.28 -26.68
C THR A 40 -2.88 10.52 -25.72
N GLY A 41 -2.82 9.19 -25.74
CA GLY A 41 -3.56 8.33 -24.82
C GLY A 41 -3.00 8.32 -23.38
N GLN A 42 -1.85 8.97 -23.15
CA GLN A 42 -1.13 8.89 -21.88
C GLN A 42 -1.98 9.34 -20.67
N GLY A 43 -2.85 10.33 -20.85
CA GLY A 43 -3.75 10.77 -19.78
C GLY A 43 -4.85 9.76 -19.43
N VAL A 44 -5.26 8.94 -20.40
CA VAL A 44 -6.30 7.91 -20.23
C VAL A 44 -5.70 6.64 -19.62
N GLU A 45 -4.50 6.26 -20.03
CA GLU A 45 -3.81 5.06 -19.52
C GLU A 45 -3.38 5.21 -18.06
N LYS A 46 -3.07 6.44 -17.62
CA LYS A 46 -2.67 6.74 -16.24
C LYS A 46 -3.85 6.91 -15.27
N ASN A 47 -5.05 6.44 -15.62
CA ASN A 47 -6.24 6.64 -14.80
C ASN A 47 -6.33 5.63 -13.62
N ASP A 48 -5.38 5.75 -12.68
CA ASP A 48 -5.31 4.90 -11.48
C ASP A 48 -6.52 5.07 -10.55
N ASP A 49 -7.20 6.23 -10.60
CA ASP A 49 -8.36 6.52 -9.75
C ASP A 49 -9.53 5.60 -10.05
N VAL A 50 -9.81 5.34 -11.33
CA VAL A 50 -10.84 4.39 -11.77
C VAL A 50 -10.55 3.00 -11.22
N ARG A 51 -9.30 2.55 -11.36
CA ARG A 51 -8.84 1.26 -10.84
C ARG A 51 -8.98 1.18 -9.32
N LYS A 52 -8.62 2.25 -8.61
CA LYS A 52 -8.75 2.32 -7.15
C LYS A 52 -10.20 2.22 -6.70
N PHE A 53 -11.13 2.94 -7.33
CA PHE A 53 -12.54 2.84 -6.99
C PHE A 53 -13.13 1.46 -7.30
N HIS A 54 -12.77 0.88 -8.43
CA HIS A 54 -13.19 -0.46 -8.79
C HIS A 54 -12.75 -1.51 -7.76
N LEU A 55 -11.52 -1.42 -7.26
CA LEU A 55 -10.97 -2.39 -6.29
C LEU A 55 -11.47 -2.18 -4.85
N THR A 56 -11.72 -0.94 -4.44
CA THR A 56 -11.98 -0.61 -3.02
C THR A 56 -13.42 -0.22 -2.69
N LYS A 57 -14.19 0.28 -3.65
CA LYS A 57 -15.52 0.88 -3.41
C LYS A 57 -16.66 0.31 -4.24
N SER A 58 -16.37 -0.41 -5.33
CA SER A 58 -17.41 -0.98 -6.19
C SER A 58 -17.89 -2.32 -5.66
N ASN A 59 -19.19 -2.60 -5.81
CA ASN A 59 -19.77 -3.93 -5.56
C ASN A 59 -19.65 -4.88 -6.76
N LYS A 60 -19.05 -4.41 -7.87
CA LYS A 60 -18.79 -5.11 -9.14
C LYS A 60 -20.04 -5.57 -9.90
N TRP A 61 -21.25 -5.20 -9.47
CA TRP A 61 -22.47 -5.44 -10.25
C TRP A 61 -22.55 -4.52 -11.48
N ASP A 62 -22.17 -3.26 -11.31
CA ASP A 62 -22.08 -2.27 -12.39
C ASP A 62 -20.90 -1.33 -12.12
N ALA A 63 -19.70 -1.85 -12.36
CA ALA A 63 -18.46 -1.14 -12.08
C ALA A 63 -18.33 0.22 -12.81
N PRO A 64 -18.69 0.36 -14.10
CA PRO A 64 -18.64 1.66 -14.77
C PRO A 64 -19.54 2.70 -14.10
N LYS A 65 -20.78 2.32 -13.76
CA LYS A 65 -21.71 3.22 -13.07
C LYS A 65 -21.22 3.62 -11.68
N ASP A 66 -20.66 2.67 -10.93
CA ASP A 66 -20.09 2.95 -9.60
C ASP A 66 -18.97 3.99 -9.67
N VAL A 67 -18.05 3.84 -10.62
CA VAL A 67 -16.95 4.78 -10.85
C VAL A 67 -17.48 6.18 -11.16
N LEU A 68 -18.47 6.28 -12.05
CA LEU A 68 -19.09 7.56 -12.41
C LEU A 68 -19.79 8.22 -11.22
N LEU A 69 -20.55 7.44 -10.43
CA LEU A 69 -21.25 7.93 -9.25
C LEU A 69 -20.27 8.41 -8.17
N VAL A 70 -19.20 7.66 -7.91
CA VAL A 70 -18.18 8.05 -6.93
C VAL A 70 -17.44 9.30 -7.39
N GLY A 71 -17.07 9.39 -8.66
CA GLY A 71 -16.45 10.59 -9.25
C GLY A 71 -17.35 11.81 -9.10
N LYS A 72 -18.65 11.68 -9.41
CA LYS A 72 -19.60 12.78 -9.25
C LYS A 72 -19.78 13.21 -7.80
N ARG A 73 -19.86 12.26 -6.85
CA ARG A 73 -19.95 12.56 -5.42
C ARG A 73 -18.73 13.34 -4.92
N LEU A 74 -17.53 12.96 -5.35
CA LEU A 74 -16.30 13.68 -5.00
C LEU A 74 -16.29 15.09 -5.58
N GLN A 75 -16.75 15.28 -6.83
CA GLN A 75 -16.87 16.60 -7.44
C GLN A 75 -17.85 17.50 -6.66
N VAL A 76 -19.02 16.97 -6.28
CA VAL A 76 -20.03 17.75 -5.54
C VAL A 76 -19.56 18.08 -4.12
N THR A 77 -18.79 17.18 -3.49
CA THR A 77 -18.34 17.33 -2.10
C THR A 77 -16.99 18.05 -2.01
N SER A 78 -16.30 18.34 -3.11
CA SER A 78 -14.94 18.92 -3.10
C SER A 78 -14.90 20.30 -2.45
N GLU A 79 -15.94 21.09 -2.65
CA GLU A 79 -16.07 22.45 -2.12
C GLU A 79 -16.49 22.46 -0.63
N GLN A 80 -17.04 21.34 -0.13
CA GLN A 80 -17.60 21.26 1.21
C GLN A 80 -16.67 20.51 2.16
N LYS A 81 -16.12 21.23 3.14
CA LYS A 81 -15.36 20.60 4.23
C LYS A 81 -16.29 19.78 5.11
N ARG A 82 -15.88 18.54 5.40
CA ARG A 82 -16.58 17.67 6.35
C ARG A 82 -16.58 18.36 7.72
N ARG A 83 -17.77 18.69 8.24
CA ARG A 83 -17.90 19.17 9.60
C ARG A 83 -17.79 17.98 10.55
N THR A 84 -17.00 18.14 11.60
CA THR A 84 -16.99 17.17 12.70
C THR A 84 -18.35 17.25 13.40
N THR A 85 -19.10 16.16 13.40
CA THR A 85 -20.32 16.09 14.21
C THR A 85 -19.95 16.25 15.67
N THR A 86 -20.59 17.19 16.37
CA THR A 86 -20.47 17.33 17.82
C THR A 86 -21.08 16.10 18.47
N TYR A 87 -20.21 15.22 18.99
CA TYR A 87 -20.61 14.02 19.70
C TYR A 87 -20.55 14.25 21.21
N HIS A 88 -21.71 14.17 21.86
CA HIS A 88 -21.78 14.19 23.32
C HIS A 88 -21.73 12.75 23.85
N LYS A 89 -20.64 12.45 24.58
CA LYS A 89 -20.47 11.18 25.27
C LYS A 89 -21.46 11.10 26.44
N ARG A 90 -22.45 10.20 26.37
CA ARG A 90 -23.47 10.04 27.43
C ARG A 90 -22.87 9.55 28.76
N ASN A 91 -21.92 8.64 28.74
CA ASN A 91 -21.26 8.11 29.93
C ASN A 91 -19.79 8.54 29.92
N VAL A 92 -19.46 9.62 30.62
CA VAL A 92 -18.11 10.18 30.62
C VAL A 92 -17.12 9.17 31.21
N ASP A 93 -17.49 8.52 32.31
CA ASP A 93 -16.64 7.60 33.09
C ASP A 93 -16.26 6.35 32.30
N TYR A 94 -17.22 5.77 31.56
CA TYR A 94 -16.95 4.65 30.66
C TYR A 94 -15.89 5.02 29.62
N TRP A 95 -16.04 6.21 29.01
CA TRP A 95 -15.18 6.64 27.91
C TRP A 95 -13.83 7.19 28.38
N SER A 96 -13.69 7.63 29.63
CA SER A 96 -12.44 8.15 30.20
C SER A 96 -11.61 7.04 30.85
N HIS A 97 -12.23 6.19 31.66
CA HIS A 97 -11.53 5.25 32.54
C HIS A 97 -11.84 3.77 32.20
N GLU A 98 -13.10 3.35 32.21
CA GLU A 98 -13.45 1.92 32.11
C GLU A 98 -12.98 1.28 30.79
N ILE A 99 -13.09 2.00 29.67
CA ILE A 99 -12.66 1.49 28.36
C ILE A 99 -11.14 1.27 28.29
N ARG A 100 -10.35 2.08 29.00
CA ARG A 100 -8.89 1.95 29.02
C ARG A 100 -8.50 0.72 29.84
N GLU A 101 -9.12 0.55 30.99
CA GLU A 101 -8.90 -0.62 31.85
C GLU A 101 -9.35 -1.92 31.16
N ALA A 102 -10.53 -1.93 30.56
CA ALA A 102 -11.05 -3.09 29.85
C ALA A 102 -10.16 -3.50 28.67
N ARG A 103 -9.55 -2.53 27.96
CA ARG A 103 -8.59 -2.82 26.88
C ARG A 103 -7.24 -3.28 27.40
N SER A 104 -6.76 -2.74 28.53
CA SER A 104 -5.53 -3.19 29.18
C SER A 104 -5.65 -4.64 29.65
N LYS A 105 -6.85 -5.05 30.07
CA LYS A 105 -7.13 -6.42 30.54
C LYS A 105 -7.38 -7.41 29.40
N ARG A 106 -7.55 -6.95 28.14
CA ARG A 106 -7.68 -7.85 26.99
C ARG A 106 -6.30 -8.39 26.61
N HIS A 107 -6.10 -9.68 26.87
CA HIS A 107 -4.99 -10.40 26.26
C HIS A 107 -5.07 -10.27 24.74
N ARG A 108 -3.94 -9.92 24.11
CA ARG A 108 -3.81 -9.96 22.65
C ARG A 108 -3.90 -11.42 22.25
N THR A 109 -5.04 -11.83 21.72
CA THR A 109 -5.17 -13.13 21.07
C THR A 109 -4.38 -13.09 19.77
N LEU A 110 -3.07 -13.30 19.86
CA LEU A 110 -2.37 -13.94 18.76
C LEU A 110 -2.84 -15.41 18.80
N LEU A 111 -3.27 -15.92 17.65
CA LEU A 111 -3.76 -17.29 17.50
C LEU A 111 -2.73 -18.29 18.02
N ASP A 112 -2.95 -18.81 19.22
CA ASP A 112 -2.50 -20.14 19.60
C ASP A 112 -3.73 -21.04 19.60
N SER A 113 -3.87 -21.79 18.52
CA SER A 113 -4.66 -23.01 18.55
C SER A 113 -3.80 -24.06 19.26
N PRO A 114 -4.23 -24.64 20.40
CA PRO A 114 -3.44 -25.67 21.06
C PRO A 114 -3.40 -26.93 20.20
N CYS A 115 -2.21 -27.27 19.71
CA CYS A 115 -1.89 -28.63 19.28
C CYS A 115 -1.70 -29.48 20.55
N PRO A 116 -2.43 -30.59 20.75
CA PRO A 116 -2.27 -31.40 21.94
C PRO A 116 -1.10 -32.35 21.75
N ALA A 117 0.10 -31.93 22.16
CA ALA A 117 1.18 -32.79 22.64
C ALA A 117 2.41 -31.93 22.95
N LEU A 118 2.72 -31.74 24.23
CA LEU A 118 3.89 -32.32 24.88
C LEU A 118 3.93 -31.82 26.34
N GLN A 119 4.40 -32.72 27.19
CA GLN A 119 4.24 -32.71 28.64
C GLN A 119 5.02 -31.59 29.33
N GLU A 120 4.49 -31.24 30.50
CA GLU A 120 5.09 -30.43 31.54
C GLU A 120 6.54 -30.85 31.84
N SER A 121 7.44 -29.87 31.90
CA SER A 121 8.61 -29.94 32.76
C SER A 121 8.81 -28.58 33.42
N ASN A 122 8.43 -28.52 34.69
CA ASN A 122 8.77 -27.45 35.62
C ASN A 122 10.31 -27.35 35.75
N SER A 123 10.85 -26.17 35.46
CA SER A 123 12.06 -25.67 36.10
C SER A 123 11.98 -24.14 36.14
N GLU A 124 11.71 -23.61 37.32
CA GLU A 124 11.87 -22.19 37.65
C GLU A 124 13.35 -21.84 37.61
N ASP A 125 13.85 -21.40 36.46
CA ASP A 125 15.12 -20.68 36.37
C ASP A 125 14.79 -19.19 36.25
N THR A 126 14.83 -18.47 37.38
CA THR A 126 14.87 -17.00 37.38
C THR A 126 16.19 -16.55 36.77
N LEU A 127 16.20 -16.35 35.45
CA LEU A 127 17.35 -15.83 34.72
C LEU A 127 17.38 -14.30 34.85
N ASP A 128 18.52 -13.77 35.30
CA ASP A 128 18.80 -12.34 35.34
C ASP A 128 18.92 -11.78 33.91
N VAL A 129 17.81 -11.26 33.38
CA VAL A 129 17.69 -10.74 32.00
C VAL A 129 18.45 -9.42 31.79
N GLU A 130 18.92 -8.77 32.87
CA GLU A 130 19.54 -7.45 32.77
C GLU A 130 20.96 -7.47 32.19
N SER A 131 21.71 -8.56 32.39
CA SER A 131 23.14 -8.66 32.04
C SER A 131 23.45 -9.30 30.68
N LEU A 132 22.45 -9.79 29.92
CA LEU A 132 22.65 -10.51 28.66
C LEU A 132 22.92 -9.58 27.45
N SER A 133 23.87 -9.98 26.60
CA SER A 133 24.19 -9.31 25.34
C SER A 133 23.14 -9.61 24.25
N ILE A 134 23.07 -8.76 23.22
CA ILE A 134 22.12 -8.90 22.10
C ILE A 134 22.27 -10.25 21.38
N ALA A 135 23.49 -10.81 21.33
CA ALA A 135 23.76 -12.10 20.71
C ALA A 135 23.13 -13.25 21.52
N ASP A 136 23.36 -13.24 22.83
CA ASP A 136 22.88 -14.28 23.75
C ASP A 136 21.35 -14.30 23.80
N VAL A 137 20.70 -13.14 23.84
CA VAL A 137 19.23 -13.04 23.81
C VAL A 137 18.65 -13.63 22.52
N LYS A 138 19.34 -13.45 21.38
CA LYS A 138 18.90 -14.02 20.09
C LYS A 138 19.11 -15.53 20.01
N GLU A 139 20.19 -16.03 20.60
CA GLU A 139 20.46 -17.47 20.68
C GLU A 139 19.39 -18.17 21.54
N ARG A 140 19.06 -17.60 22.70
CA ARG A 140 17.98 -18.12 23.57
C ARG A 140 16.60 -18.06 22.91
N LEU A 141 16.26 -16.97 22.25
CA LEU A 141 14.99 -16.89 21.50
C LEU A 141 14.93 -17.93 20.37
N LYS A 142 16.08 -18.28 19.77
CA LYS A 142 16.17 -19.34 18.76
C LYS A 142 16.01 -20.73 19.38
N GLU A 143 16.56 -20.98 20.57
CA GLU A 143 16.32 -22.21 21.35
C GLU A 143 14.83 -22.37 21.70
N LEU A 144 14.15 -21.27 22.03
CA LEU A 144 12.70 -21.23 22.28
C LEU A 144 11.84 -21.26 20.99
N GLY A 145 12.44 -21.39 19.81
CA GLY A 145 11.73 -21.45 18.53
C GLY A 145 11.17 -20.11 18.01
N VAL A 146 11.51 -18.98 18.64
CA VAL A 146 11.01 -17.65 18.29
C VAL A 146 12.00 -16.94 17.36
N GLN A 147 11.67 -16.88 16.07
CA GLN A 147 12.51 -16.19 15.08
C GLN A 147 12.18 -14.69 15.00
N THR A 148 13.04 -13.83 15.56
CA THR A 148 12.84 -12.37 15.54
C THR A 148 13.79 -11.64 14.59
N ARG A 149 13.32 -10.55 13.96
CA ARG A 149 14.16 -9.63 13.15
C ARG A 149 14.51 -8.33 13.89
N ILE A 150 14.24 -8.29 15.19
CA ILE A 150 14.35 -7.08 16.00
C ILE A 150 15.82 -6.80 16.33
N ARG A 151 16.23 -5.53 16.24
CA ARG A 151 17.62 -5.09 16.48
C ARG A 151 17.82 -4.37 17.82
N LYS A 152 16.75 -3.90 18.46
CA LYS A 152 16.80 -3.16 19.73
C LYS A 152 16.79 -4.10 20.92
N LEU A 153 17.75 -3.95 21.83
CA LEU A 153 17.90 -4.80 23.03
C LEU A 153 16.65 -4.76 23.92
N GLU A 154 16.12 -3.57 24.24
CA GLU A 154 14.92 -3.39 25.07
C GLU A 154 13.73 -4.22 24.59
N LYS A 155 13.55 -4.31 23.27
CA LYS A 155 12.45 -5.06 22.66
C LYS A 155 12.71 -6.56 22.63
N LEU A 156 13.98 -6.98 22.60
CA LEU A 156 14.36 -8.39 22.67
C LEU A 156 14.21 -8.91 24.10
N LYS A 157 14.60 -8.11 25.11
CA LYS A 157 14.43 -8.41 26.55
C LYS A 157 12.97 -8.54 26.98
N HIS A 158 12.03 -7.93 26.25
CA HIS A 158 10.60 -8.03 26.53
C HIS A 158 9.93 -9.24 25.86
N ILE A 159 10.62 -9.90 24.92
CA ILE A 159 10.13 -11.10 24.23
C ILE A 159 10.65 -12.35 24.92
N LEU A 160 11.88 -12.27 25.47
CA LEU A 160 12.39 -13.23 26.43
C LEU A 160 11.59 -13.12 27.73
#